data_AF-A0AAV9X1N4-F1
#
_entry.id   AF-A0AAV9X1N4-F1
#
_cell.length_a   1.000
_cell.length_b   1.000
_cell.length_c   1.000
_cell.angle_alpha   90.00
_cell.angle_beta   90.00
_cell.angle_gamma   90.00
#
_symmetry.space_group_name_H-M   'P 1'
#
loop_
_entity.id
_entity.type
_entity.pdbx_description
1 polymer ?
#
loop_
_entity_poly.entity_id
_entity_poly.type
_entity_poly.pdbx_seq_one_letter_code
_entity_poly.pdbx_strand_id
1 'polypeptide(L)'
;MPDEVWSKTHWESNGFFGCAGNERKLHRTWFRFLVKKVDVLQVKNTLRNTSAISYSWLKTGFFTTWSPDGRQSILCLDCPPEVKDHIWNALQNTDTDCFQFDPYCFHPTVVNAMVAAFDESVWLLRDAVRDVEKNRHFHASTTYIRHYSEYAQELSRHVLHAWEILNVATEVMIKMMRRHRDFMSRLDGYTEKEKEQAMELDDKLDFYHGLLFGFKCRCDSMQQRHQNEISLAQSHAVAADASAMKTIAIIGALFLPATFVSVSLAYYTTVKFQAL
;
A
#
# COMPACT_ATOMS: atom_id res chain seq x y z
N MET A 1 -12.16 17.67 -21.08
CA MET A 1 -11.67 16.38 -20.58
C MET A 1 -12.06 15.32 -21.60
N PRO A 2 -11.24 14.28 -21.85
CA PRO A 2 -11.66 13.16 -22.68
C PRO A 2 -12.84 12.43 -22.02
N ASP A 3 -13.78 11.92 -22.81
CA ASP A 3 -14.95 11.20 -22.30
C ASP A 3 -14.52 9.90 -21.60
N GLU A 4 -13.38 9.33 -21.99
CA GLU A 4 -12.80 8.11 -21.45
C GLU A 4 -12.49 8.24 -19.95
N VAL A 5 -12.18 9.44 -19.46
CA VAL A 5 -11.87 9.66 -18.02
C VAL A 5 -13.07 9.35 -17.13
N TRP A 6 -14.29 9.44 -17.65
CA TRP A 6 -15.53 9.08 -16.93
C TRP A 6 -15.88 7.60 -17.01
N SER A 7 -15.15 6.82 -17.81
CA SER A 7 -15.38 5.39 -17.90
C SER A 7 -15.08 4.69 -16.58
N LYS A 8 -15.84 3.63 -16.28
CA LYS A 8 -15.59 2.76 -15.13
C LYS A 8 -14.13 2.29 -15.08
N THR A 9 -13.56 1.95 -16.23
CA THR A 9 -12.16 1.51 -16.36
C THR A 9 -11.16 2.56 -15.84
N HIS A 10 -11.32 3.83 -16.24
CA HIS A 10 -10.45 4.89 -15.75
C HIS A 10 -10.68 5.16 -14.27
N TRP A 11 -11.94 5.13 -13.82
CA TRP A 11 -12.30 5.40 -12.44
C TRP A 11 -11.91 4.28 -11.45
N GLU A 12 -11.77 3.04 -11.91
CA GLU A 12 -11.30 1.90 -11.10
C GLU A 12 -9.79 1.67 -11.21
N SER A 13 -9.09 2.39 -12.09
CA SER A 13 -7.63 2.27 -12.21
C SER A 13 -6.89 2.85 -10.99
N ASN A 14 -5.68 2.31 -10.75
CA ASN A 14 -4.77 2.78 -9.69
C ASN A 14 -4.20 4.19 -9.97
N GLY A 15 -4.23 4.64 -11.22
CA GLY A 15 -3.74 5.94 -11.64
C GLY A 15 -3.52 6.03 -13.14
N PHE A 16 -3.50 7.26 -13.65
CA PHE A 16 -3.22 7.56 -15.05
C PHE A 16 -2.72 8.99 -15.19
N PHE A 17 -2.10 9.29 -16.32
CA PHE A 17 -1.77 10.65 -16.76
C PHE A 17 -2.08 10.77 -18.25
N GLY A 18 -2.67 11.89 -18.65
CA GLY A 18 -2.85 12.28 -20.03
C GLY A 18 -2.85 13.79 -20.21
N CYS A 19 -2.57 14.22 -21.43
CA CYS A 19 -2.58 15.62 -21.82
C CYS A 19 -3.11 15.78 -23.24
N ALA A 20 -3.75 16.91 -23.52
CA ALA A 20 -4.17 17.30 -24.86
C ALA A 20 -4.10 18.81 -25.07
N GLY A 21 -4.11 19.20 -26.34
CA GLY A 21 -4.07 20.59 -26.76
C GLY A 21 -2.66 21.06 -27.11
N ASN A 22 -2.48 22.37 -27.17
CA ASN A 22 -1.24 23.03 -27.57
C ASN A 22 -0.72 23.85 -26.40
N GLU A 23 0.52 23.58 -25.98
CA GLU A 23 1.20 24.25 -24.87
C GLU A 23 1.39 25.76 -25.07
N ARG A 24 1.11 26.31 -26.27
CA ARG A 24 1.15 27.75 -26.58
C ARG A 24 -0.23 28.40 -26.70
N LYS A 25 -1.32 27.63 -26.56
CA LYS A 25 -2.70 28.14 -26.69
C LYS A 25 -3.59 27.65 -25.58
N LEU A 26 -3.97 26.38 -25.64
CA LEU A 26 -4.85 25.76 -24.68
C LEU A 26 -4.30 24.37 -24.40
N HIS A 27 -3.81 24.18 -23.19
CA HIS A 27 -3.30 22.92 -22.71
C HIS A 27 -4.19 22.38 -21.60
N ARG A 28 -4.39 21.07 -21.61
CA ARG A 28 -5.22 20.38 -20.62
C ARG A 28 -4.49 19.13 -20.19
N THR A 29 -4.40 18.91 -18.88
CA THR A 29 -3.91 17.64 -18.32
C THR A 29 -4.99 16.99 -17.47
N TRP A 30 -4.96 15.66 -17.39
CA TRP A 30 -5.77 14.88 -16.47
C TRP A 30 -4.93 13.78 -15.87
N PHE A 31 -5.01 13.62 -14.56
CA PHE A 31 -4.28 12.57 -13.88
C PHE A 31 -4.97 12.15 -12.59
N ARG A 32 -4.60 10.98 -12.10
CA ARG A 32 -5.21 10.36 -10.93
C ARG A 32 -4.14 9.68 -10.10
N PHE A 33 -4.29 9.83 -8.79
CA PHE A 33 -3.55 9.06 -7.80
C PHE A 33 -4.55 8.31 -6.92
N LEU A 34 -4.29 7.03 -6.68
CA LEU A 34 -4.99 6.23 -5.68
C LEU A 34 -4.10 6.15 -4.44
N VAL A 35 -4.67 6.23 -3.23
CA VAL A 35 -3.95 5.92 -1.99
C VAL A 35 -4.82 5.01 -1.13
N LYS A 36 -4.21 3.99 -0.51
CA LYS A 36 -4.90 3.07 0.40
C LYS A 36 -4.48 3.35 1.84
N LYS A 37 -5.28 4.11 2.58
CA LYS A 37 -5.02 4.36 4.00
C LYS A 37 -5.50 3.18 4.83
N VAL A 38 -4.64 2.68 5.71
CA VAL A 38 -4.96 1.58 6.63
C VAL A 38 -5.17 2.15 8.02
N ASP A 39 -6.29 1.78 8.62
CA ASP A 39 -6.66 2.10 9.99
C ASP A 39 -6.65 0.82 10.81
N VAL A 40 -5.66 0.68 11.69
CA VAL A 40 -5.56 -0.48 12.59
C VAL A 40 -6.47 -0.23 13.79
N LEU A 41 -7.64 -0.84 13.78
CA LEU A 41 -8.56 -0.78 14.92
C LEU A 41 -8.09 -1.77 15.99
N GLN A 42 -7.69 -1.24 17.14
CA GLN A 42 -7.44 -2.01 18.35
C GLN A 42 -8.79 -2.48 18.92
N VAL A 43 -9.32 -3.60 18.44
CA VAL A 43 -10.54 -4.19 19.00
C VAL A 43 -10.16 -4.93 20.29
N LYS A 44 -10.36 -4.28 21.44
CA LYS A 44 -10.31 -4.93 22.76
C LYS A 44 -11.56 -5.79 22.93
N ASN A 45 -11.54 -7.03 22.43
CA ASN A 45 -12.59 -8.00 22.73
C ASN A 45 -12.07 -9.01 23.76
N THR A 46 -12.79 -9.14 24.88
CA THR A 46 -12.40 -9.85 26.12
C THR A 46 -12.17 -11.37 25.99
N LEU A 47 -12.25 -11.93 24.78
CA LEU A 47 -11.94 -13.34 24.48
C LEU A 47 -11.06 -13.52 23.23
N ARG A 48 -10.83 -12.46 22.44
CA ARG A 48 -10.04 -12.46 21.20
C ARG A 48 -9.44 -11.07 21.01
N ASN A 49 -8.16 -10.90 21.31
CA ASN A 49 -7.38 -9.75 20.87
C ASN A 49 -7.07 -9.92 19.37
N THR A 50 -8.08 -9.74 18.53
CA THR A 50 -7.91 -9.71 17.06
C THR A 50 -8.00 -8.26 16.60
N SER A 51 -6.86 -7.68 16.22
CA SER A 51 -6.82 -6.41 15.50
C SER A 51 -7.49 -6.61 14.14
N ALA A 52 -8.57 -5.88 13.87
CA ALA A 52 -9.18 -5.86 12.55
C ALA A 52 -8.53 -4.73 11.75
N ILE A 53 -8.05 -5.04 10.54
CA ILE A 53 -7.47 -4.03 9.65
C ILE A 53 -8.63 -3.41 8.87
N SER A 54 -8.99 -2.18 9.22
CA SER A 54 -9.87 -1.36 8.37
C SER A 54 -9.04 -0.54 7.39
N TYR A 55 -9.67 -0.12 6.30
CA TYR A 55 -8.99 0.70 5.30
C TYR A 55 -9.97 1.58 4.55
N SER A 56 -9.43 2.68 4.02
CA SER A 56 -10.15 3.61 3.16
C SER A 56 -9.34 3.87 1.89
N TRP A 57 -10.05 4.25 0.83
CA TRP A 57 -9.45 4.57 -0.46
C TRP A 57 -9.59 6.06 -0.74
N LEU A 58 -8.46 6.70 -1.00
CA LEU A 58 -8.38 8.05 -1.51
C LEU A 58 -8.28 7.99 -3.04
N LYS A 59 -9.36 8.35 -3.74
CA LYS A 59 -9.50 8.19 -5.20
C LYS A 59 -9.41 9.53 -5.92
N THR A 60 -8.35 10.29 -5.68
CA THR A 60 -8.27 11.68 -6.14
C THR A 60 -7.92 11.79 -7.62
N GLY A 61 -8.78 12.47 -8.37
CA GLY A 61 -8.54 12.86 -9.76
C GLY A 61 -8.30 14.36 -9.90
N PHE A 62 -7.49 14.75 -10.87
CA PHE A 62 -7.17 16.14 -11.15
C PHE A 62 -7.29 16.42 -12.63
N PHE A 63 -7.86 17.58 -12.95
CA PHE A 63 -7.93 18.09 -14.31
C PHE A 63 -7.45 19.54 -14.32
N THR A 64 -6.46 19.85 -15.15
CA THR A 64 -5.98 21.22 -15.31
C THR A 64 -6.37 21.75 -16.68
N THR A 65 -6.66 23.05 -16.74
CA THR A 65 -6.76 23.79 -17.99
C THR A 65 -5.90 25.03 -17.87
N TRP A 66 -5.06 25.23 -18.88
CA TRP A 66 -4.10 26.30 -18.92
C TRP A 66 -4.10 26.96 -20.31
N SER A 67 -3.97 28.28 -20.31
CA SER A 67 -3.87 29.12 -21.51
C SER A 67 -3.04 30.35 -21.15
N PRO A 68 -2.13 30.84 -22.01
CA PRO A 68 -1.35 32.04 -21.73
C PRO A 68 -2.25 33.26 -21.54
N ASP A 69 -3.18 33.47 -22.47
CA ASP A 69 -4.09 34.63 -22.47
C ASP A 69 -5.42 34.36 -21.75
N GLY A 70 -5.56 33.20 -21.11
CA GLY A 70 -6.84 32.67 -20.68
C GLY A 70 -6.89 32.31 -19.20
N ARG A 71 -8.05 31.81 -18.77
CA ARG A 71 -8.20 31.35 -17.39
C ARG A 71 -7.46 30.04 -17.18
N GLN A 72 -6.65 30.03 -16.13
CA GLN A 72 -5.96 28.85 -15.63
C GLN A 72 -6.76 28.28 -14.46
N SER A 73 -6.96 26.97 -14.46
CA SER A 73 -7.79 26.33 -13.45
C SER A 73 -7.40 24.88 -13.22
N ILE A 74 -7.64 24.44 -11.99
CA ILE A 74 -7.57 23.04 -11.59
C ILE A 74 -8.92 22.61 -11.02
N LEU A 75 -9.40 21.45 -11.47
CA LEU A 75 -10.56 20.75 -10.94
C LEU A 75 -10.07 19.53 -10.18
N CYS A 76 -10.44 19.44 -8.90
CA CYS A 76 -10.15 18.30 -8.03
C CYS A 76 -11.41 17.44 -7.87
N LEU A 77 -11.32 16.17 -8.24
CA LEU A 77 -12.41 15.19 -8.20
C LEU A 77 -12.17 14.21 -7.04
N ASP A 78 -13.20 14.02 -6.21
CA ASP A 78 -13.16 13.16 -5.00
C ASP A 78 -11.93 13.41 -4.12
N CYS A 79 -11.56 14.70 -4.03
CA CYS A 79 -10.47 15.19 -3.23
C CYS A 79 -10.96 15.46 -1.81
N PRO A 80 -10.40 14.79 -0.79
CA PRO A 80 -10.81 14.96 0.59
C PRO A 80 -10.36 16.34 1.10
N PRO A 81 -11.00 16.85 2.17
CA PRO A 81 -10.73 18.20 2.68
C PRO A 81 -9.25 18.43 2.97
N GLU A 82 -8.53 17.46 3.52
CA GLU A 82 -7.13 17.62 3.92
C GLU A 82 -6.22 17.86 2.70
N VAL A 83 -6.45 17.13 1.60
CA VAL A 83 -5.68 17.31 0.35
C VAL A 83 -6.08 18.62 -0.33
N LYS A 84 -7.37 18.96 -0.33
CA LYS A 84 -7.86 20.22 -0.89
C LYS A 84 -7.27 21.43 -0.16
N ASP A 85 -7.27 21.42 1.16
CA ASP A 85 -6.77 22.51 2.00
C ASP A 85 -5.24 22.64 1.85
N HIS A 86 -4.53 21.52 1.76
CA HIS A 86 -3.09 21.54 1.44
C HIS A 86 -2.83 22.23 0.10
N ILE A 87 -3.53 21.82 -0.98
CA ILE A 87 -3.37 22.41 -2.30
C ILE A 87 -3.71 23.91 -2.26
N TRP A 88 -4.83 24.27 -1.63
CA TRP A 88 -5.28 25.65 -1.53
C TRP A 88 -4.25 26.53 -0.81
N ASN A 89 -3.77 26.10 0.36
CA ASN A 89 -2.78 26.85 1.13
C ASN A 89 -1.46 26.97 0.37
N ALA A 90 -1.02 25.92 -0.31
CA ALA A 90 0.19 25.97 -1.13
C ALA A 90 0.05 26.95 -2.30
N LEU A 91 -1.09 26.96 -3.00
CA LEU A 91 -1.35 27.90 -4.09
C LEU A 91 -1.40 29.36 -3.61
N GLN A 92 -1.91 29.64 -2.41
CA GLN A 92 -1.91 30.99 -1.85
C GLN A 92 -0.51 31.54 -1.56
N ASN A 93 0.46 30.65 -1.32
CA ASN A 93 1.83 31.01 -0.96
C ASN A 93 2.83 30.81 -2.10
N THR A 94 2.37 30.38 -3.29
CA THR A 94 3.23 30.12 -4.44
C THR A 94 3.38 31.38 -5.28
N ASP A 95 4.61 31.66 -5.73
CA ASP A 95 4.85 32.68 -6.74
C ASP A 95 4.15 32.31 -8.05
N THR A 96 3.28 33.19 -8.53
CA THR A 96 2.47 32.98 -9.74
C THR A 96 3.22 33.28 -11.03
N ASP A 97 4.50 33.69 -10.99
CA ASP A 97 5.28 33.96 -12.20
C ASP A 97 5.29 32.76 -13.16
N CYS A 98 5.51 31.54 -12.65
CA CYS A 98 5.51 30.32 -13.48
C CYS A 98 4.15 29.99 -14.10
N PHE A 99 3.06 30.48 -13.51
CA PHE A 99 1.72 30.23 -14.00
C PHE A 99 1.50 30.91 -15.35
N GLN A 100 2.19 32.01 -15.65
CA GLN A 100 1.96 32.76 -16.88
C GLN A 100 2.42 32.03 -18.14
N PHE A 101 3.41 31.13 -18.03
CA PHE A 101 4.04 30.53 -19.21
C PHE A 101 4.17 28.99 -19.16
N ASP A 102 4.07 28.37 -17.98
CA ASP A 102 4.20 26.92 -17.84
C ASP A 102 2.83 26.23 -17.66
N PRO A 103 2.39 25.38 -18.62
CA PRO A 103 1.13 24.66 -18.52
C PRO A 103 1.08 23.60 -17.41
N TYR A 104 2.23 23.26 -16.81
CA TYR A 104 2.36 22.30 -15.72
C TYR A 104 2.42 22.96 -14.34
N CYS A 105 2.30 24.29 -14.23
CA CYS A 105 2.43 25.08 -13.00
C CYS A 105 1.70 24.54 -11.76
N PHE A 106 0.51 23.92 -11.93
CA PHE A 106 -0.25 23.33 -10.82
C PHE A 106 0.30 21.99 -10.30
N HIS A 107 1.02 21.23 -11.14
CA HIS A 107 1.34 19.84 -10.86
C HIS A 107 2.24 19.65 -9.64
N PRO A 108 3.33 20.42 -9.43
CA PRO A 108 4.16 20.27 -8.24
C PRO A 108 3.35 20.41 -6.95
N THR A 109 2.47 21.40 -6.87
CA THR A 109 1.63 21.65 -5.70
C THR A 109 0.66 20.49 -5.43
N VAL A 110 0.04 19.97 -6.48
CA VAL A 110 -0.88 18.83 -6.37
C VAL A 110 -0.14 17.56 -5.97
N VAL A 111 0.98 17.29 -6.62
CA VAL A 111 1.81 16.10 -6.35
C VAL A 111 2.33 16.14 -4.92
N ASN A 112 2.76 17.30 -4.43
CA ASN A 112 3.20 17.45 -3.03
C ASN A 112 2.11 17.05 -2.03
N ALA A 113 0.87 17.50 -2.25
CA ALA A 113 -0.26 17.14 -1.38
C ALA A 113 -0.53 15.62 -1.43
N MET A 114 -0.39 14.99 -2.60
CA MET A 114 -0.52 13.54 -2.73
C MET A 114 0.66 12.78 -2.10
N VAL A 115 1.90 13.29 -2.20
CA VAL A 115 3.09 12.75 -1.54
C VAL A 115 2.87 12.69 -0.03
N ALA A 116 2.30 13.74 0.58
CA ALA A 116 1.96 13.74 2.00
C ALA A 116 0.94 12.64 2.36
N ALA A 117 -0.09 12.44 1.52
CA ALA A 117 -1.07 11.37 1.73
C ALA A 117 -0.46 9.96 1.59
N PHE A 118 0.48 9.78 0.65
CA PHE A 118 1.24 8.54 0.51
C PHE A 118 2.18 8.28 1.69
N ASP A 119 2.88 9.31 2.15
CA ASP A 119 3.76 9.21 3.32
C ASP A 119 2.96 8.68 4.52
N GLU A 120 1.89 9.38 4.89
CA GLU A 120 1.00 8.98 6.00
C GLU A 120 0.54 7.51 5.86
N SER A 121 0.07 7.12 4.67
CA SER A 121 -0.36 5.77 4.36
C SER A 121 0.74 4.72 4.58
N VAL A 122 1.98 5.02 4.17
CA VAL A 122 3.13 4.11 4.30
C VAL A 122 3.60 4.05 5.75
N TRP A 123 3.56 5.15 6.50
CA TRP A 123 3.88 5.17 7.92
C TRP A 123 2.93 4.28 8.73
N LEU A 124 1.62 4.40 8.49
CA LEU A 124 0.60 3.56 9.15
C LEU A 124 0.82 2.07 8.88
N LEU A 125 1.09 1.71 7.62
CA LEU A 125 1.41 0.33 7.24
C LEU A 125 2.67 -0.18 7.93
N ARG A 126 3.72 0.62 7.96
CA ARG A 126 4.97 0.25 8.61
C ARG A 126 4.79 0.00 10.09
N ASP A 127 4.03 0.85 10.77
CA ASP A 127 3.78 0.70 12.20
C ASP A 127 2.99 -0.58 12.47
N ALA A 128 1.98 -0.89 11.65
CA ALA A 128 1.27 -2.17 11.70
C ALA A 128 2.19 -3.39 11.50
N VAL A 129 3.11 -3.34 10.54
CA VAL A 129 4.09 -4.42 10.31
C VAL A 129 5.04 -4.56 11.50
N ARG A 130 5.54 -3.43 12.02
CA ARG A 130 6.44 -3.42 13.17
C ARG A 130 5.79 -3.99 14.42
N ASP A 131 4.48 -3.78 14.59
CA ASP A 131 3.72 -4.37 15.70
C ASP A 131 3.64 -5.90 15.58
N VAL A 132 3.46 -6.45 14.38
CA VAL A 132 3.55 -7.90 14.13
C VAL A 132 4.93 -8.41 14.51
N GLU A 133 5.98 -7.78 14.01
CA GLU A 133 7.37 -8.20 14.24
C GLU A 133 7.77 -8.21 15.73
N LYS A 134 7.29 -7.23 16.51
CA LYS A 134 7.57 -7.15 17.96
C LYS A 134 6.86 -8.23 18.77
N ASN A 135 5.67 -8.64 18.34
CA ASN A 135 4.84 -9.55 19.11
C ASN A 135 5.12 -11.05 18.84
N ARG A 136 6.02 -11.38 17.91
CA ARG A 136 6.36 -12.74 17.45
C ARG A 136 6.79 -13.77 18.50
N HIS A 137 7.15 -13.34 19.71
CA HIS A 137 7.65 -14.23 20.79
C HIS A 137 6.59 -14.62 21.82
N PHE A 138 5.40 -14.00 21.79
CA PHE A 138 4.37 -14.22 22.81
C PHE A 138 3.46 -15.43 22.52
N HIS A 139 3.79 -16.27 21.53
CA HIS A 139 2.87 -17.29 21.00
C HIS A 139 2.99 -18.66 21.68
N ALA A 140 2.45 -18.79 22.90
CA ALA A 140 2.44 -20.05 23.63
C ALA A 140 1.25 -20.98 23.31
N SER A 141 0.19 -20.50 22.63
CA SER A 141 -1.01 -21.30 22.34
C SER A 141 -1.34 -21.39 20.84
N THR A 142 -1.83 -22.55 20.40
CA THR A 142 -2.17 -22.86 19.00
C THR A 142 -3.22 -21.90 18.43
N THR A 143 -4.23 -21.52 19.23
CA THR A 143 -5.27 -20.56 18.83
C THR A 143 -4.70 -19.16 18.58
N TYR A 144 -3.72 -18.73 19.38
CA TYR A 144 -3.09 -17.43 19.21
C TYR A 144 -2.13 -17.41 18.00
N ILE A 145 -1.45 -18.52 17.71
CA ILE A 145 -0.64 -18.68 16.48
C ILE A 145 -1.53 -18.51 15.24
N ARG A 146 -2.70 -19.16 15.22
CA ARG A 146 -3.64 -19.06 14.08
C ARG A 146 -4.09 -17.62 13.83
N HIS A 147 -4.56 -16.92 14.86
CA HIS A 147 -5.04 -15.55 14.71
C HIS A 147 -3.92 -14.57 14.32
N TYR A 148 -2.71 -14.78 14.84
CA TYR A 148 -1.53 -14.04 14.41
C TYR A 148 -1.23 -14.25 12.92
N SER A 149 -1.22 -15.50 12.45
CA SER A 149 -0.96 -15.82 11.05
C SER A 149 -2.03 -15.24 10.12
N GLU A 150 -3.31 -15.30 10.50
CA GLU A 150 -4.41 -14.68 9.74
C GLU A 150 -4.23 -13.16 9.63
N TYR A 151 -3.97 -12.48 10.75
CA TYR A 151 -3.73 -11.03 10.78
C TYR A 151 -2.49 -10.64 9.95
N ALA A 152 -1.39 -11.36 10.12
CA ALA A 152 -0.18 -11.14 9.34
C ALA A 152 -0.46 -11.33 7.84
N GLN A 153 -1.14 -12.39 7.43
CA GLN A 153 -1.47 -12.58 6.02
C GLN A 153 -2.32 -11.45 5.45
N GLU A 154 -3.35 -10.99 6.17
CA GLU A 154 -4.14 -9.84 5.72
C GLU A 154 -3.28 -8.58 5.59
N LEU A 155 -2.46 -8.27 6.60
CA LEU A 155 -1.54 -7.13 6.55
C LEU A 155 -0.58 -7.20 5.35
N SER A 156 -0.10 -8.40 5.00
CA SER A 156 0.75 -8.62 3.82
C SER A 156 0.06 -8.14 2.54
N ARG A 157 -1.23 -8.44 2.39
CA ARG A 157 -2.03 -7.97 1.24
C ARG A 157 -2.15 -6.45 1.23
N HIS A 158 -2.25 -5.80 2.39
CA HIS A 158 -2.31 -4.34 2.44
C HIS A 158 -0.98 -3.70 2.01
N VAL A 159 0.15 -4.27 2.44
CA VAL A 159 1.48 -3.81 2.01
C VAL A 159 1.66 -4.01 0.50
N LEU A 160 1.28 -5.17 -0.04
CA LEU A 160 1.33 -5.44 -1.48
C LEU A 160 0.49 -4.44 -2.28
N HIS A 161 -0.77 -4.20 -1.88
CA HIS A 161 -1.60 -3.20 -2.57
C HIS A 161 -0.96 -1.81 -2.55
N ALA A 162 -0.38 -1.38 -1.43
CA ALA A 162 0.31 -0.10 -1.36
C ALA A 162 1.51 -0.03 -2.31
N TRP A 163 2.28 -1.12 -2.43
CA TRP A 163 3.36 -1.24 -3.40
C TRP A 163 2.86 -1.13 -4.85
N GLU A 164 1.80 -1.85 -5.21
CA GLU A 164 1.20 -1.81 -6.57
C GLU A 164 0.73 -0.40 -6.95
N ILE A 165 0.10 0.28 -6.00
CA ILE A 165 -0.40 1.65 -6.17
C ILE A 165 0.77 2.63 -6.33
N LEU A 166 1.79 2.54 -5.47
CA LEU A 166 2.98 3.38 -5.55
C LEU A 166 3.76 3.14 -6.85
N ASN A 167 3.78 1.89 -7.34
CA ASN A 167 4.36 1.57 -8.64
C ASN A 167 3.64 2.33 -9.77
N VAL A 168 2.30 2.35 -9.75
CA VAL A 168 1.53 3.13 -10.73
C VAL A 168 1.73 4.65 -10.53
N ALA A 169 1.80 5.13 -9.29
CA ALA A 169 2.06 6.54 -9.00
C ALA A 169 3.43 7.00 -9.55
N THR A 170 4.47 6.17 -9.42
CA THR A 170 5.79 6.46 -10.02
C THR A 170 5.71 6.51 -11.54
N GLU A 171 4.96 5.62 -12.19
CA GLU A 171 4.76 5.63 -13.64
C GLU A 171 3.97 6.86 -14.12
N VAL A 172 2.99 7.31 -13.35
CA VAL A 172 2.24 8.55 -13.60
C VAL A 172 3.19 9.75 -13.59
N MET A 173 4.08 9.83 -12.60
CA MET A 173 5.09 10.89 -12.50
C MET A 173 6.08 10.86 -13.66
N ILE A 174 6.60 9.68 -14.04
CA ILE A 174 7.51 9.54 -15.19
C ILE A 174 6.86 10.07 -16.47
N LYS A 175 5.59 9.72 -16.71
CA LYS A 175 4.85 10.21 -17.88
C LYS A 175 4.66 11.72 -17.85
N MET A 176 4.33 12.28 -16.69
CA MET A 176 4.16 13.73 -16.49
C MET A 176 5.47 14.48 -16.75
N MET A 177 6.56 14.06 -16.11
CA MET A 177 7.89 14.65 -16.26
C MET A 177 8.39 14.55 -17.71
N ARG A 178 8.20 13.40 -18.36
CA ARG A 178 8.55 13.26 -19.79
C ARG A 178 7.83 14.29 -20.66
N ARG A 179 6.53 14.50 -20.44
CA ARG A 179 5.75 15.47 -21.22
C ARG A 179 6.12 16.92 -20.90
N HIS A 180 6.51 17.19 -19.67
CA HIS A 180 7.06 18.48 -19.27
C HIS A 180 8.43 18.75 -19.92
N ARG A 181 9.34 17.78 -19.92
CA ARG A 181 10.64 17.86 -20.62
C ARG A 181 10.49 18.04 -22.13
N ASP A 182 9.55 17.33 -22.76
CA ASP A 182 9.19 17.54 -24.17
C ASP A 182 8.71 18.98 -24.43
N PHE A 183 8.03 19.61 -23.46
CA PHE A 183 7.64 21.02 -23.54
C PHE A 183 8.85 21.94 -23.38
N MET A 184 9.72 21.68 -22.38
CA MET A 184 10.93 22.46 -22.15
C MET A 184 11.87 22.50 -23.36
N SER A 185 11.98 21.38 -24.10
CA SER A 185 12.80 21.32 -25.32
C SER A 185 12.24 22.16 -26.49
N ARG A 186 11.02 22.71 -26.35
CA ARG A 186 10.32 23.53 -27.36
C ARG A 186 10.14 24.99 -26.92
N LEU A 187 10.87 25.42 -25.88
CA LEU A 187 10.86 26.80 -25.33
C LEU A 187 11.64 27.81 -26.21
N ASP A 188 11.64 27.63 -27.52
CA ASP A 188 12.20 28.61 -28.45
C ASP A 188 11.45 29.94 -28.32
N GLY A 189 12.19 31.02 -28.06
CA GLY A 189 11.63 32.38 -27.90
C GLY A 189 11.28 32.78 -26.46
N TYR A 190 11.47 31.89 -25.48
CA TYR A 190 11.31 32.21 -24.05
C TYR A 190 12.59 32.87 -23.51
N THR A 191 12.43 33.72 -22.50
CA THR A 191 13.51 34.36 -21.75
C THR A 191 14.29 33.35 -20.92
N GLU A 192 15.53 33.67 -20.56
CA GLU A 192 16.34 32.81 -19.68
C GLU A 192 15.69 32.60 -18.30
N LYS A 193 15.00 33.62 -17.77
CA LYS A 193 14.25 33.50 -16.50
C LYS A 193 13.13 32.46 -16.61
N GLU A 194 12.35 32.47 -17.69
CA GLU A 194 11.27 31.51 -17.90
C GLU A 194 11.79 30.08 -18.06
N LYS A 195 12.93 29.91 -18.75
CA LYS A 195 13.59 28.61 -18.87
C LYS A 195 14.07 28.09 -17.51
N GLU A 196 14.69 28.95 -16.70
CA GLU A 196 15.13 28.61 -15.35
C GLU A 196 13.95 28.20 -14.46
N GLN A 197 12.85 28.95 -14.49
CA GLN A 197 11.64 28.60 -13.74
C GLN A 197 10.97 27.30 -14.20
N ALA A 198 11.00 26.99 -15.51
CA ALA A 198 10.57 25.68 -16.02
C ALA A 198 11.51 24.56 -15.52
N MET A 199 12.82 24.80 -15.48
CA MET A 199 13.79 23.84 -14.92
C MET A 199 13.52 23.59 -13.43
N GLU A 200 13.28 24.63 -12.63
CA GLU A 200 12.92 24.49 -11.22
C GLU A 200 11.62 23.68 -11.02
N LEU A 201 10.67 23.81 -11.95
CA LEU A 201 9.45 23.02 -11.93
C LEU A 201 9.74 21.54 -12.20
N ASP A 202 10.58 21.23 -13.19
CA ASP A 202 11.01 19.85 -13.48
C ASP A 202 11.75 19.24 -12.29
N ASP A 203 12.66 19.98 -11.67
CA ASP A 203 13.41 19.55 -10.50
C ASP A 203 12.48 19.23 -9.32
N LYS A 204 11.42 20.03 -9.11
CA LYS A 204 10.39 19.74 -8.09
C LYS A 204 9.65 18.44 -8.41
N LEU A 205 9.27 18.22 -9.68
CA LEU A 205 8.60 16.98 -10.08
C LEU A 205 9.51 15.76 -9.92
N ASP A 206 10.80 15.88 -10.27
CA ASP A 206 11.80 14.83 -10.12
C ASP A 206 12.04 14.50 -8.64
N PHE A 207 12.11 15.52 -7.77
CA PHE A 207 12.18 15.36 -6.33
C PHE A 207 10.98 14.58 -5.78
N TYR A 208 9.75 14.95 -6.15
CA TYR A 208 8.55 14.24 -5.69
C TYR A 208 8.46 12.82 -6.25
N HIS A 209 8.88 12.60 -7.48
CA HIS A 209 9.03 11.26 -8.04
C HIS A 209 10.00 10.42 -7.19
N GLY A 210 11.16 10.99 -6.79
CA GLY A 210 12.12 10.35 -5.91
C GLY A 210 11.53 9.96 -4.55
N LEU A 211 10.69 10.81 -3.95
CA LEU A 211 9.98 10.48 -2.71
C LEU A 211 9.01 9.31 -2.87
N LEU A 212 8.16 9.34 -3.91
CA LEU A 212 7.23 8.24 -4.21
C LEU A 212 7.96 6.93 -4.51
N PHE A 213 9.09 7.00 -5.23
CA PHE A 213 9.95 5.85 -5.46
C PHE A 213 10.55 5.31 -4.16
N GLY A 214 11.00 6.18 -3.26
CA GLY A 214 11.44 5.79 -1.93
C GLY A 214 10.35 5.08 -1.12
N PHE A 215 9.11 5.57 -1.16
CA PHE A 215 7.96 4.92 -0.55
C PHE A 215 7.68 3.54 -1.15
N LYS A 216 7.74 3.41 -2.49
CA LYS A 216 7.60 2.13 -3.18
C LYS A 216 8.64 1.11 -2.68
N CYS A 217 9.92 1.50 -2.61
CA CYS A 217 10.99 0.65 -2.10
C CYS A 217 10.77 0.23 -0.64
N ARG A 218 10.22 1.12 0.20
CA ARG A 218 9.85 0.77 1.57
C ARG A 218 8.75 -0.29 1.60
N CYS A 219 7.71 -0.15 0.78
CA CYS A 219 6.66 -1.17 0.68
C CYS A 219 7.21 -2.53 0.22
N ASP A 220 8.11 -2.55 -0.75
CA ASP A 220 8.78 -3.79 -1.21
C ASP A 220 9.59 -4.43 -0.07
N SER A 221 10.42 -3.64 0.63
CA SER A 221 11.19 -4.15 1.77
C SER A 221 10.31 -4.65 2.91
N MET A 222 9.21 -3.95 3.23
CA MET A 222 8.22 -4.39 4.22
C MET A 222 7.57 -5.70 3.79
N GLN A 223 7.20 -5.85 2.52
CA GLN A 223 6.58 -7.06 2.01
C GLN A 223 7.53 -8.26 2.14
N GLN A 224 8.79 -8.10 1.74
CA GLN A 224 9.79 -9.17 1.85
C GLN A 224 10.03 -9.59 3.30
N ARG A 225 10.20 -8.62 4.22
CA ARG A 225 10.36 -8.89 5.66
C ARG A 225 9.15 -9.62 6.23
N HIS A 226 7.96 -9.12 5.93
CA HIS A 226 6.72 -9.64 6.47
C HIS A 226 6.41 -11.05 5.94
N GLN A 227 6.76 -11.35 4.68
CA GLN A 227 6.66 -12.69 4.14
C GLN A 227 7.62 -13.69 4.82
N ASN A 228 8.82 -13.24 5.20
CA ASN A 228 9.76 -14.05 5.98
C ASN A 228 9.19 -14.36 7.36
N GLU A 229 8.56 -13.39 8.04
CA GLU A 229 7.91 -13.60 9.34
C GLU A 229 6.75 -14.59 9.27
N ILE A 230 5.90 -14.50 8.24
CA ILE A 230 4.82 -15.47 8.01
C ILE A 230 5.39 -16.89 7.83
N SER A 231 6.45 -17.03 7.02
CA SER A 231 7.08 -18.33 6.74
C SER A 231 7.75 -18.92 7.99
N LEU A 232 8.35 -18.09 8.84
CA LEU A 232 8.92 -18.50 10.12
C LEU A 232 7.82 -18.99 11.08
N ALA A 233 6.71 -18.25 11.19
CA ALA A 233 5.58 -18.64 12.04
C ALA A 233 4.96 -19.98 11.60
N GLN A 234 4.82 -20.21 10.29
CA GLN A 234 4.37 -21.49 9.75
C GLN A 234 5.35 -22.63 10.07
N SER A 235 6.65 -22.39 9.92
CA SER A 235 7.69 -23.38 10.25
C SER A 235 7.66 -23.77 11.72
N HIS A 236 7.46 -22.80 12.63
CA HIS A 236 7.29 -23.08 14.06
C HIS A 236 6.03 -23.89 14.35
N ALA A 237 4.90 -23.60 13.69
CA ALA A 237 3.67 -24.36 13.85
C ALA A 237 3.85 -25.84 13.41
N VAL A 238 4.53 -26.07 12.27
CA VAL A 238 4.86 -27.42 11.78
C VAL A 238 5.80 -28.14 12.75
N ALA A 239 6.80 -27.45 13.31
CA ALA A 239 7.70 -28.03 14.29
C ALA A 239 6.98 -28.43 15.60
N ALA A 240 6.03 -27.61 16.06
CA ALA A 240 5.20 -27.92 17.23
C ALA A 240 4.31 -29.16 16.98
N ASP A 241 3.68 -29.24 15.81
CA ASP A 241 2.85 -30.38 15.41
C ASP A 241 3.70 -31.67 15.28
N ALA A 242 4.88 -31.58 14.67
CA ALA A 242 5.82 -32.69 14.59
C ALA A 242 6.28 -33.17 15.98
N SER A 243 6.48 -32.26 16.93
CA SER A 243 6.81 -32.60 18.32
C SER A 243 5.64 -33.34 19.00
N ALA A 244 4.41 -32.82 18.85
CA ALA A 244 3.22 -33.46 19.39
C ALA A 244 2.98 -34.85 18.78
N MET A 245 3.16 -35.00 17.46
CA MET A 245 3.04 -36.27 16.76
C MET A 245 4.08 -37.29 17.22
N LYS A 246 5.32 -36.86 17.51
CA LYS A 246 6.34 -37.72 18.14
C LYS A 246 5.89 -38.20 19.52
N THR A 247 5.32 -37.32 20.35
CA THR A 247 4.79 -37.71 21.67
C THR A 247 3.64 -38.72 21.54
N ILE A 248 2.69 -38.47 20.63
CA ILE A 248 1.58 -39.41 20.36
C ILE A 248 2.13 -40.76 19.89
N ALA A 249 3.12 -40.77 18.99
CA ALA A 249 3.74 -41.99 18.51
C ALA A 249 4.46 -42.77 19.63
N ILE A 250 5.17 -42.08 20.53
CA ILE A 250 5.81 -42.70 21.70
C ILE A 250 4.77 -43.31 22.63
N ILE A 251 3.70 -42.57 22.97
CA ILE A 251 2.60 -43.07 23.80
C ILE A 251 1.94 -44.27 23.10
N GLY A 252 1.63 -44.17 21.81
CA GLY A 252 1.07 -45.27 21.04
C GLY A 252 1.97 -46.53 21.06
N ALA A 253 3.27 -46.36 20.86
CA ALA A 253 4.23 -47.46 20.88
C ALA A 253 4.35 -48.14 22.26
N LEU A 254 4.15 -47.39 23.36
CA LEU A 254 4.13 -47.93 24.73
C LEU A 254 2.82 -48.65 25.05
N PHE A 255 1.68 -48.03 24.72
CA PHE A 255 0.36 -48.52 25.14
C PHE A 255 -0.20 -49.62 24.24
N LEU A 256 0.13 -49.66 22.94
CA LEU A 256 -0.40 -50.69 22.03
C LEU A 256 0.02 -52.12 22.42
N PRO A 257 1.30 -52.42 22.72
CA PRO A 257 1.68 -53.76 23.18
C PRO A 257 1.10 -54.08 24.57
N ALA A 258 1.07 -53.10 25.48
CA ALA A 258 0.58 -53.30 26.84
C ALA A 258 -0.94 -53.60 26.87
N THR A 259 -1.72 -52.91 26.04
CA THR A 259 -3.16 -53.17 25.87
C THR A 259 -3.41 -54.53 25.24
N PHE A 260 -2.63 -54.93 24.24
CA PHE A 260 -2.71 -56.26 23.63
C PHE A 260 -2.48 -57.39 24.63
N VAL A 261 -1.43 -57.28 25.47
CA VAL A 261 -1.15 -58.26 26.54
C VAL A 261 -2.27 -58.28 27.58
N SER A 262 -2.78 -57.12 27.98
CA SER A 262 -3.84 -57.02 28.99
C SER A 262 -5.14 -57.67 28.53
N VAL A 263 -5.55 -57.43 27.28
CA VAL A 263 -6.74 -58.07 26.67
C VAL A 263 -6.53 -59.58 26.57
N SER A 264 -5.34 -60.03 26.15
CA SER A 264 -5.02 -61.45 26.07
C SER A 264 -5.12 -62.13 27.44
N LEU A 265 -4.58 -61.52 28.49
CA LEU A 265 -4.68 -62.04 29.86
C LEU A 265 -6.13 -62.09 30.35
N ALA A 266 -6.90 -61.02 30.12
CA ALA A 266 -8.31 -60.94 30.53
C ALA A 266 -9.19 -61.98 29.83
N TYR A 267 -8.91 -62.26 28.55
CA TYR A 267 -9.59 -63.32 27.81
C TYR A 267 -9.30 -64.70 28.43
N TYR A 268 -8.04 -64.98 28.73
CA TYR A 268 -7.63 -66.24 29.36
C TYR A 268 -8.25 -66.45 30.75
N THR A 269 -8.35 -65.42 31.58
CA THR A 269 -8.99 -65.53 32.90
C THR A 269 -10.49 -65.75 32.81
N THR A 270 -11.17 -65.12 31.84
CA THR A 270 -12.61 -65.27 31.64
C THR A 270 -12.98 -66.68 31.15
N VAL A 271 -12.22 -67.22 30.19
CA VAL A 271 -12.42 -68.60 29.69
C VAL A 271 -12.17 -69.64 30.79
N LYS A 272 -11.15 -69.45 31.63
CA LYS A 272 -10.91 -70.34 32.78
C LYS A 272 -12.04 -70.32 33.80
N PHE A 273 -12.70 -69.19 34.01
CA PHE A 273 -13.84 -69.07 34.94
C PHE A 273 -15.13 -69.70 34.41
N GLN A 274 -15.34 -69.78 33.10
CA GLN A 274 -16.49 -70.47 32.49
C GLN A 274 -16.32 -72.00 32.42
N ALA A 275 -15.11 -72.51 32.68
CA ALA A 275 -14.79 -73.94 32.68
C ALA A 275 -14.83 -74.57 34.09
N LEU A 276 -15.24 -73.80 35.11
CA LEU A 276 -15.49 -74.20 36.49
C LEU A 276 -16.99 -74.11 36.81
#